data_AF-G9MAJ2-F1
#
_entry.id   AF-G9MAJ2-F1
#
_cell.length_a   1.000
_cell.length_b   1.000
_cell.length_c   1.000
_cell.angle_alpha   90.00
_cell.angle_beta   90.00
_cell.angle_gamma   90.00
#
_symmetry.space_group_name_H-M   'P 1'
#
loop_
_entity.id
_entity.type
_entity.pdbx_description
1 polymer ?
#
loop_
_entity_poly.entity_id
_entity_poly.type
_entity_poly.pdbx_seq_one_letter_code
_entity_poly.pdbx_strand_id
1 'polypeptide(L)'
;STVDKLLKKTNLALVVGTNSWREQFVEAITITSGEDDDDTHGEEKLPSCFDYIMHFLTVFWKLLFALVPPTEYWSGWACFIVCISIIGVLTAIIGDIASHFGCTVGLKDSVTAVVFVALGTSVPDTFASKVSAVQDQYADASIGNVTGSNAVNVFLGIGVAWSIAAIYHYFQGEEFKVDPGTLAFSVTLFTIFAFICIAVLIYRRRPEIGGELGGPKVPKMLTTGLFFSLWLWLMYIFFSSLEAYCHIQAF
;
A
#
# COMPACT_ATOMS: atom_id res chain seq x y z
N SER A 1 -4.10 3.36 -37.57
CA SER A 1 -5.49 3.38 -37.08
C SER A 1 -5.51 3.28 -35.55
N THR A 2 -6.47 3.89 -34.84
CA THR A 2 -6.67 3.70 -33.39
C THR A 2 -6.80 2.20 -33.03
N VAL A 3 -7.31 1.42 -33.97
CA VAL A 3 -7.40 -0.05 -33.91
C VAL A 3 -6.01 -0.71 -33.90
N ASP A 4 -5.02 -0.18 -34.60
CA ASP A 4 -3.64 -0.70 -34.56
C ASP A 4 -2.96 -0.38 -33.23
N LYS A 5 -3.23 0.78 -32.64
CA LYS A 5 -2.73 1.13 -31.29
C LYS A 5 -3.38 0.26 -30.22
N LEU A 6 -4.67 -0.03 -30.35
CA LEU A 6 -5.39 -0.95 -29.48
C LEU A 6 -4.89 -2.38 -29.66
N LEU A 7 -4.77 -2.90 -30.88
CA LEU A 7 -4.20 -4.22 -31.15
C LEU A 7 -2.75 -4.34 -30.68
N LYS A 8 -1.94 -3.28 -30.79
CA LYS A 8 -0.57 -3.26 -30.30
C LYS A 8 -0.53 -3.26 -28.77
N LYS A 9 -1.42 -2.52 -28.09
CA LYS A 9 -1.57 -2.57 -26.63
C LYS A 9 -2.14 -3.90 -26.13
N THR A 10 -3.10 -4.49 -26.85
CA THR A 10 -3.67 -5.79 -26.53
C THR A 10 -2.65 -6.89 -26.77
N ASN A 11 -1.90 -6.86 -27.87
CA ASN A 11 -0.80 -7.80 -28.12
C ASN A 11 0.35 -7.58 -27.13
N LEU A 12 0.67 -6.35 -26.71
CA LEU A 12 1.63 -6.11 -25.63
C LEU A 12 1.11 -6.69 -24.32
N ALA A 13 -0.16 -6.45 -23.96
CA ALA A 13 -0.78 -6.99 -22.75
C ALA A 13 -0.91 -8.52 -22.79
N LEU A 14 -1.01 -9.12 -23.99
CA LEU A 14 -1.05 -10.57 -24.21
C LEU A 14 0.37 -11.16 -24.18
N VAL A 15 1.40 -10.41 -24.59
CA VAL A 15 2.83 -10.74 -24.44
C VAL A 15 3.33 -10.53 -23.01
N VAL A 16 2.74 -9.60 -22.24
CA VAL A 16 2.96 -9.46 -20.78
C VAL A 16 2.45 -10.70 -20.02
N GLY A 17 1.70 -11.59 -20.68
CA GLY A 17 1.29 -12.88 -20.15
C GLY A 17 2.29 -14.03 -20.34
N THR A 18 3.34 -13.89 -21.14
CA THR A 18 4.15 -15.05 -21.58
C THR A 18 5.55 -15.06 -20.98
N ASN A 19 5.68 -14.98 -19.65
CA ASN A 19 7.00 -15.11 -19.01
C ASN A 19 7.20 -16.55 -18.57
N SER A 20 7.90 -17.33 -19.39
CA SER A 20 8.42 -18.61 -18.94
C SER A 20 9.19 -18.42 -17.63
N TRP A 21 9.22 -19.41 -16.74
CA TRP A 21 9.97 -19.31 -15.47
C TRP A 21 11.41 -18.85 -15.70
N ARG A 22 12.05 -19.32 -16.77
CA ARG A 22 13.39 -18.90 -17.17
C ARG A 22 13.47 -17.39 -17.38
N GLU A 23 12.50 -16.78 -18.06
CA GLU A 23 12.49 -15.33 -18.32
C GLU A 23 12.28 -14.53 -17.04
N GLN A 24 11.42 -14.98 -16.12
CA GLN A 24 11.23 -14.32 -14.81
C GLN A 24 12.53 -14.31 -13.98
N PHE A 25 13.26 -15.43 -13.97
CA PHE A 25 14.56 -15.50 -13.28
C PHE A 25 15.63 -14.67 -13.97
N VAL A 26 15.66 -14.65 -15.30
CA VAL A 26 16.59 -13.81 -16.07
C VAL A 26 16.30 -12.34 -15.78
N GLU A 27 15.04 -11.92 -15.85
CA GLU A 27 14.60 -10.56 -15.55
C GLU A 27 14.92 -10.13 -14.11
N ALA A 28 14.72 -11.04 -13.15
CA ALA A 28 15.03 -10.81 -11.74
C ALA A 28 16.53 -10.55 -11.48
N ILE A 29 17.40 -11.20 -12.27
CA ILE A 29 18.87 -11.10 -12.14
C ILE A 29 19.44 -9.99 -13.03
N THR A 30 18.74 -9.60 -14.10
CA THR A 30 19.17 -8.50 -14.96
C THR A 30 18.92 -7.14 -14.31
N ILE A 31 19.84 -6.21 -14.55
CA ILE A 31 19.74 -4.83 -14.10
C ILE A 31 19.06 -4.04 -15.20
N THR A 32 17.77 -3.74 -15.02
CA THR A 32 17.06 -2.78 -15.86
C THR A 32 17.39 -1.38 -15.37
N SER A 33 17.91 -0.54 -16.26
CA SER A 33 18.08 0.90 -16.00
C SER A 33 16.72 1.50 -15.67
N GLY A 34 16.63 2.35 -14.65
CA GLY A 34 15.34 2.87 -14.16
C GLY A 34 14.50 3.49 -15.29
N GLU A 35 13.25 3.03 -15.42
CA GLU A 35 12.21 3.73 -16.17
C GLU A 35 11.87 5.03 -15.42
N ASP A 36 12.70 6.06 -15.58
CA ASP A 36 12.22 7.42 -15.41
C ASP A 36 11.35 7.75 -16.62
N ASP A 37 10.05 8.01 -16.36
CA ASP A 37 8.97 8.37 -17.29
C ASP A 37 9.25 9.65 -18.11
N ASP A 38 10.37 9.74 -18.84
CA ASP A 38 10.57 10.74 -19.89
C ASP A 38 10.51 10.02 -21.25
N ASP A 39 9.30 10.01 -21.80
CA ASP A 39 8.91 9.59 -23.16
C ASP A 39 9.60 10.42 -24.27
N THR A 40 10.94 10.51 -24.29
CA THR A 40 11.65 10.98 -25.48
C THR A 40 13.06 10.38 -25.55
N HIS A 41 13.24 9.49 -26.52
CA HIS A 41 14.46 8.76 -26.91
C HIS A 41 14.70 7.41 -26.23
N GLY A 42 14.43 6.34 -26.98
CA GLY A 42 14.81 4.96 -26.67
C GLY A 42 16.31 4.72 -26.78
N GLU A 43 17.09 5.46 -26.00
CA GLU A 43 18.47 5.09 -25.69
C GLU A 43 18.47 4.34 -24.36
N GLU A 44 18.89 3.07 -24.40
CA GLU A 44 19.25 2.31 -23.20
C GLU A 44 20.32 3.09 -22.43
N LYS A 45 19.90 3.90 -21.45
CA LYS A 45 20.83 4.57 -20.55
C LYS A 45 21.59 3.48 -19.79
N LEU A 46 22.91 3.56 -19.79
CA LEU A 46 23.75 2.71 -18.94
C LEU A 46 23.28 2.85 -17.49
N PRO A 47 23.10 1.74 -16.75
CA PRO A 47 22.57 1.76 -15.40
C PRO A 47 23.42 2.66 -14.49
N SER A 48 22.75 3.56 -13.77
CA SER A 48 23.39 4.45 -12.82
C SER A 48 23.88 3.66 -11.60
N CYS A 49 24.89 4.15 -10.87
CA CYS A 49 25.32 3.53 -9.60
C CYS A 49 24.15 3.31 -8.62
N PHE A 50 23.14 4.19 -8.68
CA PHE A 50 21.92 4.04 -7.90
C PHE A 50 21.08 2.82 -8.34
N ASP A 51 21.00 2.52 -9.63
CA ASP A 51 20.28 1.34 -10.16
C ASP A 51 20.96 0.04 -9.72
N TYR A 52 22.29 0.02 -9.67
CA TYR A 52 23.05 -1.11 -9.13
C TYR A 52 22.76 -1.34 -7.65
N ILE A 53 22.73 -0.27 -6.84
CA ILE A 53 22.40 -0.35 -5.41
C ILE A 53 20.96 -0.84 -5.24
N MET A 54 20.02 -0.26 -5.98
CA MET A 54 18.61 -0.64 -5.92
C MET A 54 18.40 -2.10 -6.36
N HIS A 55 19.10 -2.54 -7.40
CA HIS A 55 19.09 -3.94 -7.83
C HIS A 55 19.64 -4.85 -6.73
N PHE A 56 20.79 -4.54 -6.13
CA PHE A 56 21.36 -5.34 -5.05
C PHE A 56 20.41 -5.46 -3.84
N LEU A 57 19.74 -4.37 -3.46
CA LEU A 57 18.78 -4.37 -2.35
C LEU A 57 17.49 -5.14 -2.67
N THR A 58 17.07 -5.17 -3.94
CA THR A 58 15.80 -5.78 -4.36
C THR A 58 15.95 -7.17 -4.95
N VAL A 59 17.15 -7.63 -5.33
CA VAL A 59 17.38 -8.91 -6.01
C VAL A 59 16.87 -10.09 -5.18
N PHE A 60 17.03 -10.04 -3.85
CA PHE A 60 16.49 -11.07 -2.95
C PHE A 60 14.97 -11.18 -3.10
N TRP A 61 14.27 -10.04 -3.09
CA TRP A 61 12.82 -9.98 -3.25
C TRP A 61 12.38 -10.35 -4.67
N LYS A 62 13.09 -9.88 -5.70
CA LYS A 62 12.82 -10.24 -7.10
C LYS A 62 12.93 -11.74 -7.34
N LEU A 63 13.96 -12.38 -6.79
CA LEU A 63 14.14 -13.82 -6.88
C LEU A 63 13.06 -14.59 -6.11
N LEU A 64 12.65 -14.10 -4.95
CA LEU A 64 11.55 -14.69 -4.19
C LEU A 64 10.23 -14.62 -4.96
N PHE A 65 9.94 -13.52 -5.64
CA PHE A 65 8.75 -13.39 -6.48
C PHE A 65 8.87 -14.11 -7.84
N ALA A 66 10.08 -14.34 -8.37
CA ALA A 66 10.29 -15.16 -9.56
C ALA A 66 9.98 -16.66 -9.34
N LEU A 67 9.81 -17.11 -8.08
CA LEU A 67 9.32 -18.45 -7.76
C LEU A 67 7.82 -18.63 -8.01
N VAL A 68 7.08 -17.55 -8.27
CA VAL A 68 5.65 -17.60 -8.58
C VAL A 68 5.46 -18.24 -9.97
N PRO A 69 4.51 -19.17 -10.15
CA PRO A 69 4.24 -19.75 -11.47
C PRO A 69 3.78 -18.68 -12.47
N PRO A 70 4.12 -18.83 -13.78
CA PRO A 70 3.68 -17.91 -14.81
C PRO A 70 2.17 -17.82 -14.89
N THR A 71 1.67 -16.66 -15.33
CA THR A 71 0.24 -16.40 -15.52
C THR A 71 -0.40 -17.29 -16.60
N GLU A 72 0.39 -17.91 -17.48
CA GLU A 72 -0.11 -18.90 -18.44
C GLU A 72 -0.53 -20.23 -17.79
N TYR A 73 0.08 -20.59 -16.65
CA TYR A 73 -0.26 -21.84 -15.97
C TYR A 73 -1.67 -21.76 -15.40
N TRP A 74 -2.50 -22.72 -15.81
CA TRP A 74 -3.86 -22.91 -15.32
C TRP A 74 -4.72 -21.64 -15.42
N SER A 75 -4.60 -20.91 -16.54
CA SER A 75 -5.33 -19.64 -16.77
C SER A 75 -5.13 -18.61 -15.65
N GLY A 76 -3.94 -18.55 -15.06
CA GLY A 76 -3.56 -17.60 -14.02
C GLY A 76 -3.95 -18.00 -12.60
N TRP A 77 -4.75 -19.06 -12.41
CA TRP A 77 -5.17 -19.50 -11.07
C TRP A 77 -4.00 -19.99 -10.21
N ALA A 78 -3.02 -20.66 -10.83
CA ALA A 78 -1.82 -21.12 -10.13
C ALA A 78 -1.00 -19.91 -9.62
N CYS A 79 -0.80 -18.90 -10.47
CA CYS A 79 -0.13 -17.65 -10.10
C CYS A 79 -0.86 -16.96 -8.95
N PHE A 80 -2.18 -16.83 -9.05
CA PHE A 80 -3.00 -16.18 -8.04
C PHE A 80 -2.89 -16.84 -6.65
N ILE A 81 -3.03 -18.18 -6.58
CA ILE A 81 -2.98 -18.92 -5.31
C ILE A 81 -1.58 -18.84 -4.68
N VAL A 82 -0.53 -19.02 -5.48
CA VAL A 82 0.85 -18.98 -4.98
C VAL A 82 1.22 -17.56 -4.53
N CYS A 83 0.85 -16.52 -5.28
CA CYS A 83 1.02 -15.12 -4.87
C CYS A 83 0.34 -14.83 -3.53
N ILE A 84 -0.94 -15.18 -3.38
CA ILE A 84 -1.68 -14.97 -2.13
C ILE A 84 -1.00 -15.72 -0.98
N SER A 85 -0.55 -16.95 -1.22
CA SER A 85 0.12 -17.76 -0.19
C SER A 85 1.45 -17.13 0.25
N ILE A 86 2.29 -16.69 -0.70
CA ILE A 86 3.57 -16.03 -0.41
C ILE A 86 3.33 -14.71 0.33
N ILE A 87 2.40 -13.88 -0.12
CA ILE A 87 2.06 -12.62 0.53
C ILE A 87 1.54 -12.89 1.95
N GLY A 88 0.69 -13.91 2.14
CA GLY A 88 0.18 -14.30 3.46
C GLY A 88 1.29 -14.72 4.42
N VAL A 89 2.20 -15.60 3.99
CA VAL A 89 3.35 -16.06 4.80
C VAL A 89 4.28 -14.89 5.12
N LEU A 90 4.59 -14.06 4.14
CA LEU A 90 5.47 -12.91 4.29
C LEU A 90 4.87 -11.87 5.24
N THR A 91 3.56 -11.62 5.15
CA THR A 91 2.84 -10.73 6.06
C THR A 91 2.85 -11.26 7.49
N ALA A 92 2.67 -12.57 7.69
CA ALA A 92 2.74 -13.19 9.01
C ALA A 92 4.15 -13.04 9.63
N ILE A 93 5.20 -13.32 8.85
CA ILE A 93 6.59 -13.15 9.29
C ILE A 93 6.89 -11.69 9.66
N ILE A 94 6.43 -10.74 8.84
CA ILE A 94 6.62 -9.30 9.13
C ILE A 94 5.88 -8.90 10.42
N GLY A 95 4.68 -9.42 10.64
CA GLY A 95 3.91 -9.20 11.86
C GLY A 95 4.66 -9.68 13.12
N ASP A 96 5.22 -10.89 13.06
CA ASP A 96 5.98 -11.47 14.16
C ASP A 96 7.31 -10.74 14.41
N ILE A 97 8.01 -10.34 13.35
CA ILE A 97 9.24 -9.55 13.49
C ILE A 97 8.92 -8.16 14.07
N ALA A 98 7.83 -7.53 13.62
CA ALA A 98 7.41 -6.23 14.12
C ALA A 98 7.08 -6.30 15.62
N SER A 99 6.32 -7.30 16.07
CA SER A 99 5.99 -7.47 17.49
C SER A 99 7.23 -7.74 18.35
N HIS A 100 8.14 -8.61 17.90
CA HIS A 100 9.41 -8.86 18.58
C HIS A 100 10.30 -7.60 18.65
N PHE A 101 10.37 -6.85 17.55
CA PHE A 101 11.10 -5.58 17.52
C PHE A 101 10.48 -4.57 18.51
N GLY A 102 9.15 -4.45 18.51
CA GLY A 102 8.41 -3.63 19.46
C GLY A 102 8.76 -3.96 20.91
N CYS A 103 8.77 -5.25 21.26
CA CYS A 103 9.19 -5.73 22.58
C CYS A 103 10.64 -5.35 22.93
N THR A 104 11.59 -5.48 21.99
CA THR A 104 13.00 -5.10 22.26
C THR A 104 13.24 -3.60 22.42
N VAL A 105 12.45 -2.78 21.73
CA VAL A 105 12.55 -1.30 21.81
C VAL A 105 11.70 -0.73 22.97
N GLY A 106 10.82 -1.54 23.57
CA GLY A 106 9.88 -1.09 24.60
C GLY A 106 8.67 -0.35 24.01
N LEU A 107 8.34 -0.60 22.75
CA LEU A 107 7.15 -0.10 22.08
C LEU A 107 5.95 -0.99 22.36
N LYS A 108 4.81 -0.39 22.73
CA LYS A 108 3.55 -1.14 22.84
C LYS A 108 3.13 -1.68 21.47
N ASP A 109 2.56 -2.88 21.45
CA ASP A 109 2.14 -3.55 20.22
C ASP A 109 1.17 -2.70 19.38
N SER A 110 0.28 -1.93 20.03
CA SER A 110 -0.62 -1.00 19.35
C SER A 110 0.12 0.10 18.58
N VAL A 111 1.17 0.68 19.17
CA VAL A 111 2.01 1.72 18.52
C VAL A 111 2.81 1.11 17.39
N THR A 112 3.40 -0.07 17.61
CA THR A 112 4.15 -0.82 16.58
C THR A 112 3.27 -1.15 15.38
N ALA A 113 2.04 -1.61 15.60
CA ALA A 113 1.08 -1.91 14.53
C ALA A 113 0.68 -0.66 13.74
N VAL A 114 0.40 0.45 14.43
CA VAL A 114 0.02 1.73 13.78
C VAL A 114 1.17 2.33 12.96
N VAL A 115 2.42 2.18 13.41
CA VAL A 115 3.57 2.79 12.74
C VAL A 115 4.14 1.88 11.66
N PHE A 116 4.44 0.62 11.96
CA PHE A 116 5.17 -0.25 11.03
C PHE A 116 4.25 -1.03 10.12
N VAL A 117 3.22 -1.69 10.68
CA VAL A 117 2.34 -2.56 9.91
C VAL A 117 1.42 -1.73 9.01
N ALA A 118 0.75 -0.72 9.56
CA ALA A 118 -0.18 0.11 8.79
C ALA A 118 0.50 0.95 7.69
N LEU A 119 1.72 1.45 7.93
CA LEU A 119 2.51 2.09 6.87
C LEU A 119 2.93 1.07 5.81
N GLY A 120 3.40 -0.10 6.23
CA GLY A 120 3.90 -1.14 5.33
C GLY A 120 2.85 -1.59 4.32
N THR A 121 1.58 -1.65 4.70
CA THR A 121 0.47 -1.98 3.79
C THR A 121 0.00 -0.79 2.97
N SER A 122 -0.09 0.40 3.57
CA SER A 122 -0.70 1.58 2.91
C SER A 122 0.22 2.29 1.91
N VAL A 123 1.54 2.17 2.08
CA VAL A 123 2.52 2.81 1.17
C VAL A 123 2.44 2.19 -0.25
N PRO A 124 2.49 0.87 -0.43
CA PRO A 124 2.26 0.24 -1.73
C PRO A 124 0.91 0.61 -2.35
N ASP A 125 -0.18 0.58 -1.58
CA ASP A 125 -1.52 0.98 -2.04
C ASP A 125 -1.56 2.43 -2.54
N THR A 126 -0.85 3.32 -1.84
CA THR A 126 -0.73 4.74 -2.21
C THR A 126 0.03 4.89 -3.53
N PHE A 127 1.11 4.13 -3.72
CA PHE A 127 1.85 4.13 -4.98
C PHE A 127 1.02 3.58 -6.14
N ALA A 128 0.33 2.45 -5.95
CA ALA A 128 -0.57 1.89 -6.96
C ALA A 128 -1.67 2.89 -7.35
N SER A 129 -2.29 3.54 -6.36
CA SER A 129 -3.33 4.56 -6.57
C SER A 129 -2.77 5.78 -7.31
N LYS A 130 -1.58 6.26 -6.94
CA LYS A 130 -0.89 7.36 -7.63
C LYS A 130 -0.62 7.01 -9.09
N VAL A 131 -0.10 5.82 -9.37
CA VAL A 131 0.18 5.36 -10.74
C VAL A 131 -1.11 5.32 -11.55
N SER A 132 -2.18 4.75 -11.01
CA SER A 132 -3.50 4.74 -11.67
C SER A 132 -4.06 6.15 -11.90
N ALA A 133 -3.86 7.09 -10.97
CA ALA A 133 -4.32 8.47 -11.12
C ALA A 133 -3.55 9.27 -12.18
N VAL A 134 -2.27 8.94 -12.41
CA VAL A 134 -1.45 9.60 -13.44
C VAL A 134 -1.69 9.01 -14.82
N GLN A 135 -1.90 7.69 -14.90
CA GLN A 135 -2.07 6.98 -16.17
C GLN A 135 -3.50 7.06 -16.74
N ASP A 136 -4.50 7.20 -15.88
CA ASP A 136 -5.91 7.29 -16.29
C ASP A 136 -6.35 8.76 -16.46
N GLN A 137 -7.06 9.07 -17.54
CA GLN A 137 -7.51 10.45 -17.83
C GLN A 137 -8.53 10.96 -16.81
N TYR A 138 -9.35 10.05 -16.25
CA TYR A 138 -10.40 10.40 -15.29
C TYR A 138 -10.04 10.01 -13.85
N ALA A 139 -8.90 9.35 -13.64
CA ALA A 139 -8.46 8.83 -12.35
C ALA A 139 -9.49 7.91 -11.64
N ASP A 140 -10.47 7.36 -12.38
CA ASP A 140 -11.51 6.50 -11.83
C ASP A 140 -10.90 5.21 -11.25
N ALA A 141 -9.87 4.69 -11.92
CA ALA A 141 -9.10 3.54 -11.43
C ALA A 141 -8.45 3.80 -10.06
N SER A 142 -8.01 5.04 -9.78
CA SER A 142 -7.44 5.39 -8.48
C SER A 142 -8.49 5.38 -7.37
N ILE A 143 -9.73 5.79 -7.67
CA ILE A 143 -10.82 5.75 -6.68
C ILE A 143 -11.15 4.30 -6.36
N GLY A 144 -11.25 3.45 -7.38
CA GLY A 144 -11.46 2.00 -7.23
C GLY A 144 -10.39 1.35 -6.35
N ASN A 145 -9.11 1.67 -6.58
CA ASN A 145 -8.00 1.13 -5.80
C ASN A 145 -8.07 1.54 -4.33
N VAL A 146 -8.21 2.85 -4.04
CA VAL A 146 -8.25 3.37 -2.66
C VAL A 146 -9.47 2.86 -1.90
N THR A 147 -10.65 2.84 -2.52
CA THR A 147 -11.87 2.36 -1.85
C THR A 147 -11.84 0.84 -1.71
N GLY A 148 -11.37 0.12 -2.72
CA GLY A 148 -11.28 -1.34 -2.72
C GLY A 148 -10.33 -1.88 -1.68
N SER A 149 -9.10 -1.34 -1.57
CA SER A 149 -8.11 -1.83 -0.61
C SER A 149 -8.57 -1.60 0.84
N ASN A 150 -9.16 -0.44 1.14
CA ASN A 150 -9.73 -0.16 2.46
C ASN A 150 -10.95 -1.04 2.78
N ALA A 151 -11.82 -1.31 1.80
CA ALA A 151 -12.95 -2.21 1.98
C ALA A 151 -12.48 -3.63 2.29
N VAL A 152 -11.45 -4.13 1.60
CA VAL A 152 -10.83 -5.44 1.88
C VAL A 152 -10.25 -5.48 3.30
N ASN A 153 -9.52 -4.44 3.73
CA ASN A 153 -8.94 -4.40 5.08
C ASN A 153 -10.00 -4.46 6.18
N VAL A 154 -11.11 -3.72 6.03
CA VAL A 154 -12.18 -3.68 7.04
C VAL A 154 -13.05 -4.94 6.98
N PHE A 155 -13.57 -5.30 5.80
CA PHE A 155 -14.53 -6.39 5.69
C PHE A 155 -13.86 -7.76 5.69
N LEU A 156 -12.77 -7.93 4.93
CA LEU A 156 -12.07 -9.22 4.86
C LEU A 156 -11.01 -9.34 5.96
N GLY A 157 -10.25 -8.29 6.25
CA GLY A 157 -9.24 -8.32 7.31
C GLY A 157 -9.87 -8.48 8.69
N ILE A 158 -10.65 -7.49 9.13
CA ILE A 158 -11.26 -7.49 10.47
C ILE A 158 -12.54 -8.35 10.50
N GLY A 159 -13.44 -8.19 9.52
CA GLY A 159 -14.76 -8.82 9.54
C GLY A 159 -14.73 -10.35 9.47
N VAL A 160 -13.90 -10.94 8.59
CA VAL A 160 -13.77 -12.40 8.49
C VAL A 160 -13.05 -12.96 9.71
N ALA A 161 -11.97 -12.33 10.17
CA ALA A 161 -11.25 -12.78 11.37
C ALA A 161 -12.17 -12.80 12.61
N TRP A 162 -12.95 -11.73 12.81
CA TRP A 162 -13.94 -11.65 13.89
C TRP A 162 -15.02 -12.73 13.75
N SER A 163 -15.52 -12.95 12.53
CA SER A 163 -16.55 -13.97 12.28
C SER A 163 -16.05 -15.39 12.56
N ILE A 164 -14.82 -15.73 12.15
CA ILE A 164 -14.20 -17.03 12.44
C ILE A 164 -14.04 -17.21 13.96
N ALA A 165 -13.54 -16.20 14.67
CA ALA A 165 -13.38 -16.25 16.11
C ALA A 165 -14.72 -16.40 16.84
N ALA A 166 -15.73 -15.61 16.46
CA ALA A 166 -17.07 -15.69 17.05
C ALA A 166 -17.72 -17.07 16.85
N ILE A 167 -17.59 -17.67 15.66
CA ILE A 167 -18.09 -19.02 15.38
C ILE A 167 -17.35 -20.06 16.22
N TYR A 168 -16.03 -19.95 16.35
CA TYR A 168 -15.23 -20.88 17.15
C TYR A 168 -15.63 -20.86 18.64
N HIS A 169 -15.74 -19.67 19.24
CA HIS A 169 -16.17 -19.53 20.64
C HIS A 169 -17.62 -20.00 20.84
N TYR A 170 -18.51 -19.77 19.87
CA TYR A 170 -19.87 -20.31 19.90
C TYR A 170 -19.88 -21.84 19.99
N PHE A 171 -19.04 -22.54 19.23
CA PHE A 171 -18.91 -24.00 19.32
C PHE A 171 -18.31 -24.50 20.64
N GLN A 172 -17.52 -23.67 21.33
CA GLN A 172 -17.00 -23.98 22.68
C GLN A 172 -17.98 -23.62 23.80
N GLY A 173 -19.10 -22.97 23.49
CA GLY A 173 -20.05 -22.48 24.49
C GLY A 173 -19.59 -21.24 25.24
N GLU A 174 -18.60 -20.52 24.71
CA GLU A 174 -18.07 -19.28 25.29
C GLU A 174 -18.60 -18.05 24.55
N GLU A 175 -18.77 -16.93 25.25
CA GLU A 175 -19.04 -15.64 24.63
C GLU A 175 -17.74 -15.00 24.13
N PHE A 176 -17.69 -14.68 22.83
CA PHE A 176 -16.59 -13.92 22.27
C PHE A 176 -16.69 -12.43 22.63
N LYS A 177 -15.96 -12.00 23.65
CA LYS A 177 -15.85 -10.59 24.07
C LYS A 177 -14.50 -10.02 23.64
N VAL A 178 -14.53 -8.92 22.90
CA VAL A 178 -13.34 -8.19 22.46
C VAL A 178 -13.38 -6.81 23.07
N ASP A 179 -12.41 -6.51 23.94
CA ASP A 179 -12.27 -5.19 24.52
C ASP A 179 -11.72 -4.20 23.47
N PRO A 180 -12.37 -3.04 23.25
CA PRO A 180 -11.96 -2.07 22.23
C PRO A 180 -10.64 -1.36 22.57
N GLY A 181 -10.19 -1.41 23.83
CA GLY A 181 -8.92 -0.82 24.27
C GLY A 181 -8.73 0.64 23.81
N THR A 182 -7.56 0.93 23.28
CA THR A 182 -7.15 2.25 22.77
C THR A 182 -7.78 2.61 21.41
N LEU A 183 -8.48 1.67 20.77
CA LEU A 183 -8.94 1.80 19.39
C LEU A 183 -9.96 2.94 19.24
N ALA A 184 -10.87 3.08 20.21
CA ALA A 184 -11.90 4.11 20.18
C ALA A 184 -11.30 5.53 20.13
N PHE A 185 -10.24 5.76 20.91
CA PHE A 185 -9.50 7.02 20.90
C PHE A 185 -8.81 7.26 19.56
N SER A 186 -8.06 6.26 19.05
CA SER A 186 -7.37 6.36 17.77
C SER A 186 -8.33 6.63 16.60
N VAL A 187 -9.47 5.94 16.54
CA VAL A 187 -10.49 6.14 15.49
C VAL A 187 -11.11 7.53 15.58
N THR A 188 -11.40 8.01 16.78
CA THR A 188 -11.94 9.37 16.98
C THR A 188 -10.95 10.42 16.50
N LEU A 189 -9.69 10.30 16.91
CA LEU A 189 -8.62 11.21 16.51
C LEU A 189 -8.40 11.19 14.98
N PHE A 190 -8.35 10.01 14.39
CA PHE A 190 -8.25 9.83 12.94
C PHE A 190 -9.40 10.51 12.20
N THR A 191 -10.63 10.36 12.71
CA THR A 191 -11.83 10.95 12.11
C THR A 191 -11.78 12.48 12.14
N ILE A 192 -11.36 13.08 13.25
CA ILE A 192 -11.18 14.54 13.37
C ILE A 192 -10.16 15.03 12.33
N PHE A 193 -9.01 14.37 12.23
CA PHE A 193 -7.99 14.72 11.25
C PHE A 193 -8.44 14.50 9.81
N ALA A 194 -9.23 13.46 9.53
CA ALA A 194 -9.83 13.23 8.23
C ALA A 194 -10.76 14.38 7.81
N PHE A 195 -11.60 14.88 8.74
CA PHE A 195 -12.44 16.05 8.47
C PHE A 195 -11.62 17.30 8.17
N ILE A 196 -10.53 17.54 8.91
CA ILE A 196 -9.60 18.66 8.63
C ILE A 196 -8.96 18.49 7.24
N CYS A 197 -8.48 17.28 6.89
CA CYS A 197 -7.94 16.99 5.57
C CYS A 197 -8.95 17.30 4.46
N ILE A 198 -10.18 16.81 4.60
CA ILE A 198 -11.24 17.04 3.62
C ILE A 198 -11.56 18.53 3.50
N ALA A 199 -11.64 19.26 4.61
CA ALA A 199 -11.87 20.71 4.60
C ALA A 199 -10.76 21.46 3.86
N VAL A 200 -9.49 21.09 4.09
CA VAL A 200 -8.34 21.66 3.38
C VAL A 200 -8.38 21.33 1.88
N LEU A 201 -8.75 20.10 1.50
CA LEU A 201 -8.88 19.70 0.09
C LEU A 201 -10.03 20.45 -0.61
N ILE A 202 -11.18 20.58 0.04
CA ILE A 202 -12.32 21.36 -0.47
C ILE A 202 -11.94 22.84 -0.62
N TYR A 203 -11.23 23.41 0.36
CA TYR A 203 -10.73 24.78 0.27
C TYR A 203 -9.76 24.95 -0.90
N ARG A 204 -8.85 24.00 -1.11
CA ARG A 204 -7.90 23.98 -2.22
C ARG A 204 -8.60 23.83 -3.59
N ARG A 205 -9.79 23.25 -3.65
CA ARG A 205 -10.59 23.11 -4.88
C ARG A 205 -11.25 24.43 -5.32
N ARG A 206 -11.16 25.50 -4.53
CA ARG A 206 -11.70 26.80 -4.94
C ARG A 206 -11.07 27.27 -6.28
N PRO A 207 -11.87 27.88 -7.16
CA PRO A 207 -11.43 28.30 -8.50
C PRO A 207 -10.26 29.31 -8.46
N GLU A 208 -10.12 30.05 -7.36
CA GLU A 208 -9.00 30.98 -7.12
C GLU A 208 -7.64 30.29 -6.98
N ILE A 209 -7.62 29.06 -6.46
CA ILE A 209 -6.39 28.28 -6.21
C ILE A 209 -6.14 27.26 -7.34
N GLY A 210 -7.22 26.74 -7.96
CA GLY A 210 -7.14 25.79 -9.07
C GLY A 210 -6.41 24.50 -8.68
N GLY A 211 -6.56 24.06 -7.43
CA GLY A 211 -5.73 23.01 -6.84
C GLY A 211 -6.10 21.57 -7.19
N GLU A 212 -6.73 21.32 -8.34
CA GLU A 212 -7.04 19.96 -8.84
C GLU A 212 -5.77 19.23 -9.34
N LEU A 213 -5.92 18.06 -9.94
CA LEU A 213 -4.82 17.28 -10.50
C LEU A 213 -4.04 18.14 -11.51
N GLY A 214 -2.73 18.30 -11.32
CA GLY A 214 -1.90 19.18 -12.16
C GLY A 214 -1.88 20.67 -11.79
N GLY A 215 -2.53 21.05 -10.67
CA GLY A 215 -2.54 22.43 -10.17
C GLY A 215 -1.16 22.99 -9.76
N PRO A 216 -1.10 24.26 -9.33
CA PRO A 216 0.15 24.97 -9.07
C PRO A 216 1.04 24.29 -8.01
N LYS A 217 2.36 24.29 -8.26
CA LYS A 217 3.36 23.58 -7.44
C LYS A 217 3.42 24.07 -5.98
N VAL A 218 3.22 25.37 -5.74
CA VAL A 218 3.33 25.98 -4.40
C VAL A 218 2.20 25.52 -3.46
N PRO A 219 0.90 25.65 -3.81
CA PRO A 219 -0.19 25.10 -2.99
C PRO A 219 -0.10 23.58 -2.81
N LYS A 220 0.37 22.86 -3.84
CA LYS A 220 0.63 21.42 -3.74
C LYS A 220 1.66 21.11 -2.65
N MET A 221 2.84 21.74 -2.68
CA MET A 221 3.89 21.50 -1.69
C MET A 221 3.47 21.89 -0.27
N LEU A 222 2.78 23.02 -0.10
CA LEU A 222 2.27 23.45 1.21
C LEU A 222 1.25 22.47 1.79
N THR A 223 0.28 22.02 0.99
CA THR A 223 -0.74 21.06 1.44
C THR A 223 -0.14 19.67 1.69
N THR A 224 0.80 19.22 0.85
CA THR A 224 1.55 17.96 1.11
C THR A 224 2.38 18.06 2.39
N GLY A 225 3.04 19.19 2.67
CA GLY A 225 3.77 19.42 3.93
C GLY A 225 2.86 19.35 5.15
N LEU A 226 1.67 19.96 5.08
CA LEU A 226 0.65 19.91 6.13
C LEU A 226 0.17 18.48 6.42
N PHE A 227 -0.07 17.69 5.36
CA PHE A 227 -0.55 16.31 5.50
C PHE A 227 0.53 15.33 5.99
N PHE A 228 1.74 15.38 5.42
CA PHE A 228 2.76 14.35 5.62
C PHE A 228 3.77 14.67 6.74
N SER A 229 4.22 15.91 6.84
CA SER A 229 5.41 16.25 7.63
C SER A 229 5.14 17.11 8.86
N LEU A 230 4.06 17.90 8.90
CA LEU A 230 3.97 19.00 9.88
C LEU A 230 2.75 18.97 10.81
N TRP A 231 1.69 18.18 10.56
CA TRP A 231 0.58 18.25 11.51
C TRP A 231 -0.30 17.03 11.74
N LEU A 232 -0.69 16.24 10.74
CA LEU A 232 -1.81 15.30 10.97
C LEU A 232 -1.36 13.87 11.26
N TRP A 233 -0.50 13.30 10.42
CA TRP A 233 -0.06 11.91 10.60
C TRP A 233 0.90 11.73 11.78
N LEU A 234 1.90 12.62 11.94
CA LEU A 234 2.81 12.59 13.08
C LEU A 234 2.10 12.91 14.40
N MET A 235 1.12 13.83 14.41
CA MET A 235 0.33 14.07 15.62
C MET A 235 -0.59 12.90 15.94
N TYR A 236 -1.17 12.25 14.93
CA TYR A 236 -1.94 11.03 15.14
C TYR A 236 -1.10 9.96 15.85
N ILE A 237 0.11 9.69 15.36
CA ILE A 237 1.03 8.75 16.00
C ILE A 237 1.41 9.23 17.40
N PHE A 238 1.74 10.51 17.57
CA PHE A 238 2.16 11.07 18.85
C PHE A 238 1.06 10.96 19.91
N PHE A 239 -0.15 11.43 19.63
CA PHE A 239 -1.27 11.36 20.58
C PHE A 239 -1.73 9.92 20.81
N SER A 240 -1.76 9.07 19.78
CA SER A 240 -2.07 7.65 19.94
C SER A 240 -1.00 6.94 20.76
N SER A 241 0.26 7.35 20.68
CA SER A 241 1.34 6.82 21.53
C SER A 241 1.20 7.31 22.97
N LEU A 242 0.91 8.60 23.20
CA LEU A 242 0.72 9.15 24.55
C LEU A 242 -0.42 8.47 25.31
N GLU A 243 -1.53 8.21 24.61
CA GLU A 243 -2.64 7.44 25.17
C GLU A 243 -2.23 5.99 25.42
N ALA A 244 -1.56 5.35 24.46
CA ALA A 244 -1.09 3.99 24.62
C ALA A 244 -0.17 3.87 25.84
N TYR A 245 0.73 4.82 26.11
CA TYR A 245 1.59 4.84 27.29
C TYR A 245 0.93 5.36 28.58
N CYS A 246 -0.39 5.55 28.58
CA CYS A 246 -1.19 6.03 29.72
C CYS A 246 -0.77 7.42 30.24
N HIS A 247 -0.14 8.25 29.40
CA HIS A 247 0.14 9.65 29.73
C HIS A 247 -1.10 10.53 29.59
N ILE A 248 -2.05 10.12 28.74
CA ILE A 248 -3.36 10.74 28.55
C ILE A 248 -4.40 9.66 28.82
N GLN A 249 -5.39 9.95 29.66
CA GLN A 249 -6.56 9.09 29.79
C GLN A 249 -7.51 9.35 28.62
N ALA A 250 -7.70 8.34 27.78
CA ALA A 250 -8.83 8.30 26.87
C ALA A 250 -10.16 8.14 27.65
N PHE A 251 -11.25 8.54 27.01
CA PHE A 251 -12.61 8.43 27.51
C PHE A 251 -13.23 7.06 27.20
#